data_AF-A0A816WMG7-F1
#
_entry.id   AF-A0A816WMG7-F1
#
_cell.length_a   1.000
_cell.length_b   1.000
_cell.length_c   1.000
_cell.angle_alpha   90.00
_cell.angle_beta   90.00
_cell.angle_gamma   90.00
#
_symmetry.space_group_name_H-M   'P 1'
#
loop_
_entity.id
_entity.type
_entity.pdbx_description
1 polymer ?
#
loop_
_entity_poly.entity_id
_entity_poly.type
_entity_poly.pdbx_seq_one_letter_code
_entity_poly.pdbx_strand_id
1 'polypeptide(L)'
;FSAGGIGLLLNLPDLLRKFSPKIDLRVIIDSGWFIDYSNNSHGVSKINQGMNYWNTQISKSCQLTSRHKCLLGSEAIKLFPSNIKIFIIQSLLDLTQLQFDKIHINSYDFSLKLIDNLRQSSNRISIFAPSCPLHGFLFRSIWSKFKIKQRTLSSVLNLWLKRNKSFPIHLIDHHFYSSYCPLNYDDSLNQEIF
;
A
#
# COMPACT_ATOMS: atom_id res chain seq x y z
N PHE A 1 4.86 4.59 -5.91
CA PHE A 1 5.50 4.48 -4.59
C PHE A 1 4.98 5.60 -3.70
N SER A 2 4.81 5.38 -2.39
CA SER A 2 4.45 6.39 -1.38
C SER A 2 3.19 7.19 -1.76
N ALA A 3 3.21 8.52 -1.62
CA ALA A 3 2.17 9.44 -2.07
C ALA A 3 1.80 9.25 -3.55
N GLY A 4 2.74 8.84 -4.42
CA GLY A 4 2.44 8.48 -5.81
C GLY A 4 1.56 7.22 -5.93
N GLY A 5 1.64 6.30 -4.98
CA GLY A 5 0.71 5.16 -4.87
C GLY A 5 -0.70 5.60 -4.50
N ILE A 6 -0.82 6.54 -3.55
CA ILE A 6 -2.11 7.18 -3.20
C ILE A 6 -2.68 7.93 -4.41
N GLY A 7 -1.84 8.70 -5.11
CA GLY A 7 -2.23 9.41 -6.33
C GLY A 7 -2.78 8.47 -7.40
N LEU A 8 -2.18 7.29 -7.58
CA LEU A 8 -2.70 6.27 -8.49
C LEU A 8 -4.07 5.75 -8.02
N LEU A 9 -4.22 5.42 -6.73
CA LEU A 9 -5.48 4.97 -6.14
C LEU A 9 -6.63 5.97 -6.34
N LEU A 10 -6.34 7.28 -6.20
CA LEU A 10 -7.32 8.35 -6.37
C LEU A 10 -7.71 8.60 -7.83
N ASN A 11 -6.72 8.65 -8.73
CA ASN A 11 -6.89 9.21 -10.05
C ASN A 11 -7.16 8.15 -11.12
N LEU A 12 -6.57 6.96 -10.97
CA LEU A 12 -6.65 5.94 -12.02
C LEU A 12 -8.09 5.51 -12.31
N PRO A 13 -8.99 5.26 -11.33
CA PRO A 13 -10.37 4.86 -11.59
C PRO A 13 -11.10 5.75 -12.61
N ASP A 14 -10.95 7.07 -12.49
CA ASP A 14 -11.59 8.03 -13.39
C ASP A 14 -10.93 8.05 -14.79
N LEU A 15 -9.63 7.73 -14.85
CA LEU A 15 -8.84 7.67 -16.08
C LEU A 15 -9.00 6.36 -16.84
N LEU A 16 -9.46 5.27 -16.20
CA LEU A 16 -9.59 3.94 -16.82
C LEU A 16 -10.39 3.96 -18.13
N ARG A 17 -11.42 4.80 -18.21
CA ARG A 17 -12.27 4.96 -19.41
C ARG A 17 -11.52 5.50 -20.63
N LYS A 18 -10.34 6.10 -20.44
CA LYS A 18 -9.50 6.62 -21.52
C LYS A 18 -8.57 5.55 -22.13
N PHE A 19 -8.41 4.42 -21.46
CA PHE A 19 -7.57 3.33 -21.96
C PHE A 19 -8.35 2.42 -22.90
N SER A 20 -7.68 1.90 -23.94
CA SER A 20 -8.27 0.91 -24.83
C SER A 20 -8.56 -0.39 -24.05
N PRO A 21 -9.73 -1.03 -24.26
CA PRO A 21 -10.06 -2.30 -23.61
C PRO A 21 -9.14 -3.46 -24.05
N LYS A 22 -8.32 -3.26 -25.10
CA LYS A 22 -7.32 -4.23 -25.57
C LYS A 22 -6.02 -4.22 -24.75
N ILE A 23 -5.83 -3.23 -23.87
CA ILE A 23 -4.63 -3.12 -23.02
C ILE A 23 -4.86 -3.94 -21.75
N ASP A 24 -3.95 -4.87 -21.46
CA ASP A 24 -3.89 -5.55 -20.16
C ASP A 24 -3.28 -4.59 -19.12
N LEU A 25 -4.14 -3.75 -18.54
CA LEU A 25 -3.73 -2.81 -17.51
C LEU A 25 -3.58 -3.51 -16.16
N ARG A 26 -2.40 -3.38 -15.57
CA ARG A 26 -2.09 -3.89 -14.24
C ARG A 26 -1.46 -2.81 -13.39
N VAL A 27 -1.74 -2.86 -12.09
CA VAL A 27 -1.35 -1.81 -11.14
C VAL A 27 -0.45 -2.41 -10.07
N ILE A 28 0.65 -1.73 -9.77
CA ILE A 28 1.50 -2.03 -8.63
C ILE A 28 1.53 -0.79 -7.74
N ILE A 29 1.21 -0.96 -6.47
CA ILE A 29 1.26 0.09 -5.45
C ILE A 29 2.31 -0.33 -4.42
N ASP A 30 3.33 0.50 -4.28
CA ASP A 30 4.46 0.29 -3.36
C ASP A 30 4.41 1.32 -2.23
N SER A 31 4.27 0.87 -0.99
CA SER A 31 4.16 1.71 0.22
C SER A 31 3.12 2.83 0.10
N GLY A 32 2.02 2.56 -0.63
CA GLY A 32 0.93 3.51 -0.86
C GLY A 32 -0.38 3.09 -0.19
N TRP A 33 -0.35 2.12 0.71
CA TRP A 33 -1.52 1.58 1.40
C TRP A 33 -1.57 2.09 2.83
N PHE A 34 -2.29 3.19 3.02
CA PHE A 34 -2.49 3.83 4.33
C PHE A 34 -3.83 3.41 4.94
N ILE A 35 -3.89 3.35 6.27
CA ILE A 35 -5.10 2.99 7.03
C ILE A 35 -5.49 4.10 8.00
N ASP A 36 -6.76 4.13 8.38
CA ASP A 36 -7.23 4.97 9.49
C ASP A 36 -6.94 4.26 10.81
N TYR A 37 -5.83 4.63 11.46
CA TYR A 37 -5.51 4.13 12.79
C TYR A 37 -6.27 4.97 13.84
N SER A 38 -7.52 4.57 14.11
CA SER A 38 -8.52 5.29 14.93
C SER A 38 -8.06 5.75 16.32
N ASN A 39 -6.96 5.23 16.83
CA ASN A 39 -6.39 5.61 18.12
C ASN A 39 -5.57 6.91 18.04
N ASN A 40 -5.32 7.46 16.84
CA ASN A 40 -4.67 8.73 16.67
C ASN A 40 -5.33 9.60 15.59
N SER A 41 -5.95 10.70 16.01
CA SER A 41 -6.57 11.68 15.09
C SER A 41 -5.55 12.59 14.39
N HIS A 42 -4.27 12.52 14.75
CA HIS A 42 -3.22 13.36 14.18
C HIS A 42 -3.09 13.18 12.67
N GLY A 43 -2.98 11.93 12.20
CA GLY A 43 -2.83 11.65 10.77
C GLY A 43 -4.05 12.11 9.97
N VAL A 44 -5.25 11.75 10.42
CA VAL A 44 -6.51 12.18 9.80
C VAL A 44 -6.63 13.71 9.78
N SER A 45 -6.26 14.40 10.87
CA SER A 45 -6.24 15.87 10.94
C SER A 45 -5.30 16.47 9.89
N LYS A 46 -4.09 15.93 9.75
CA LYS A 46 -3.11 16.38 8.74
C LYS A 46 -3.57 16.11 7.31
N ILE A 47 -4.22 14.98 7.06
CA ILE A 47 -4.83 14.69 5.75
C ILE A 47 -5.92 15.73 5.44
N ASN A 48 -6.85 15.98 6.37
CA ASN A 48 -7.90 16.97 6.16
C ASN A 48 -7.34 18.39 5.95
N GLN A 49 -6.31 18.78 6.70
CA GLN A 49 -5.60 20.06 6.50
C GLN A 49 -5.01 20.16 5.10
N GLY A 50 -4.26 19.15 4.66
CA GLY A 50 -3.67 19.10 3.33
C GLY A 50 -4.72 19.13 2.22
N MET A 51 -5.82 18.39 2.39
CA MET A 51 -6.92 18.36 1.43
C MET A 51 -7.59 19.73 1.26
N ASN A 52 -7.80 20.45 2.36
CA ASN A 52 -8.34 21.80 2.32
C ASN A 52 -7.35 22.77 1.66
N TYR A 53 -6.07 22.69 2.03
CA TYR A 53 -5.03 23.56 1.51
C TYR A 53 -4.81 23.38 0.00
N TRP A 54 -4.77 22.15 -0.49
CA TRP A 54 -4.58 21.84 -1.91
C TRP A 54 -5.88 21.85 -2.72
N ASN A 55 -7.02 22.19 -2.11
CA ASN A 55 -8.33 22.06 -2.73
C ASN A 55 -8.50 20.68 -3.42
N THR A 56 -8.14 19.62 -2.70
CA THR A 56 -8.03 18.27 -3.27
C THR A 56 -9.35 17.82 -3.88
N GLN A 57 -9.29 17.46 -5.16
CA GLN A 57 -10.41 16.86 -5.86
C GLN A 57 -10.44 15.36 -5.55
N ILE A 58 -11.60 14.86 -5.14
CA ILE A 58 -11.84 13.43 -4.96
C ILE A 58 -12.71 12.96 -6.13
N SER A 59 -12.45 11.75 -6.61
CA SER A 59 -13.34 11.11 -7.59
C SER A 59 -14.79 11.17 -7.10
N LYS A 60 -15.70 11.54 -8.02
CA LYS A 60 -17.15 11.54 -7.76
C LYS A 60 -17.67 10.16 -7.36
N SER A 61 -16.92 9.11 -7.69
CA SER A 61 -17.24 7.72 -7.36
C SER A 61 -17.03 7.42 -5.87
N CYS A 62 -16.23 8.21 -5.16
CA CYS A 62 -16.04 8.06 -3.72
C CYS A 62 -17.05 8.91 -2.94
N GLN A 63 -18.21 8.32 -2.63
CA GLN A 63 -19.32 8.98 -1.93
C GLN A 63 -19.28 8.73 -0.41
N LEU A 64 -18.10 8.85 0.20
CA LEU A 64 -17.95 8.65 1.65
C LEU A 64 -18.24 9.94 2.40
N THR A 65 -18.94 9.83 3.54
CA THR A 65 -19.20 10.97 4.45
C THR A 65 -17.91 11.68 4.87
N SER A 66 -16.84 10.90 5.05
CA SER A 66 -15.52 11.42 5.39
C SER A 66 -14.61 11.38 4.16
N ARG A 67 -14.42 12.54 3.53
CA ARG A 67 -13.63 12.72 2.30
C ARG A 67 -12.22 12.10 2.36
N HIS A 68 -11.51 12.22 3.48
CA HIS A 68 -10.17 11.65 3.63
C HIS A 68 -10.12 10.12 3.47
N LYS A 69 -11.22 9.41 3.75
CA LYS A 69 -11.25 7.94 3.64
C LYS A 69 -11.01 7.47 2.21
N CYS A 70 -11.33 8.30 1.20
CA CYS A 70 -11.06 8.03 -0.19
C CYS A 70 -9.56 7.91 -0.53
N LEU A 71 -8.68 8.39 0.35
CA LEU A 71 -7.22 8.28 0.23
C LEU A 71 -6.67 6.99 0.83
N LEU A 72 -7.49 6.25 1.58
CA LEU A 72 -7.07 5.07 2.34
C LEU A 72 -7.27 3.80 1.51
N GLY A 73 -6.33 2.87 1.64
CA GLY A 73 -6.19 1.73 0.71
C GLY A 73 -7.49 0.92 0.53
N SER A 74 -8.10 0.49 1.63
CA SER A 74 -9.29 -0.37 1.60
C SER A 74 -10.53 0.30 1.01
N GLU A 75 -10.64 1.63 1.10
CA GLU A 75 -11.75 2.37 0.51
C GLU A 75 -11.45 2.74 -0.94
N ALA A 76 -10.23 3.21 -1.22
CA ALA A 76 -9.82 3.61 -2.56
C ALA A 76 -9.86 2.43 -3.55
N ILE A 77 -9.53 1.21 -3.09
CA ILE A 77 -9.56 0.02 -3.96
C ILE A 77 -10.97 -0.33 -4.47
N LYS A 78 -12.02 0.06 -3.74
CA LYS A 78 -13.42 -0.19 -4.13
C LYS A 78 -13.82 0.62 -5.37
N LEU A 79 -13.09 1.69 -5.67
CA LEU A 79 -13.32 2.53 -6.85
C LEU A 79 -12.82 1.85 -8.14
N PHE A 80 -11.96 0.83 -8.03
CA PHE A 80 -11.42 0.12 -9.19
C PHE A 80 -12.40 -0.92 -9.75
N PRO A 81 -12.58 -0.98 -11.08
CA PRO A 81 -13.31 -2.05 -11.76
C PRO A 81 -12.78 -3.44 -11.40
N SER A 82 -13.69 -4.42 -11.42
CA SER A 82 -13.41 -5.76 -10.91
C SER A 82 -12.28 -6.49 -11.64
N ASN A 83 -12.09 -6.18 -12.92
CA ASN A 83 -11.12 -6.78 -13.83
C ASN A 83 -9.69 -6.24 -13.69
N ILE A 84 -9.47 -5.10 -13.02
CA ILE A 84 -8.13 -4.54 -12.86
C ILE A 84 -7.34 -5.40 -11.86
N LYS A 85 -6.17 -5.88 -12.29
CA LYS A 85 -5.25 -6.63 -11.43
C LYS A 85 -4.38 -5.66 -10.65
N ILE A 86 -4.40 -5.77 -9.33
CA ILE A 86 -3.68 -4.86 -8.43
C ILE A 86 -2.76 -5.68 -7.52
N PHE A 87 -1.50 -5.24 -7.41
CA PHE A 87 -0.49 -5.81 -6.54
C PHE A 87 -0.03 -4.76 -5.53
N ILE A 88 -0.22 -5.05 -4.24
CA ILE A 88 0.18 -4.19 -3.14
C ILE A 88 1.49 -4.71 -2.56
N ILE A 89 2.47 -3.82 -2.44
CA ILE A 89 3.70 -4.02 -1.68
C ILE A 89 3.62 -3.06 -0.52
N GLN A 90 3.56 -3.57 0.70
CA GLN A 90 3.33 -2.73 1.87
C GLN A 90 4.12 -3.26 3.06
N SER A 91 4.94 -2.42 3.68
CA SER A 91 5.56 -2.79 4.94
C SER A 91 4.51 -2.88 6.05
N LEU A 92 4.57 -3.92 6.88
CA LEU A 92 3.80 -4.01 8.12
C LEU A 92 4.32 -3.08 9.23
N LEU A 93 5.49 -2.50 9.02
CA LEU A 93 6.18 -1.53 9.87
C LEU A 93 6.53 -0.28 9.03
N ASP A 94 5.57 0.19 8.21
CA ASP A 94 5.79 1.32 7.32
C ASP A 94 6.10 2.59 8.12
N LEU A 95 7.36 3.02 8.06
CA LEU A 95 7.88 4.10 8.89
C LEU A 95 7.16 5.42 8.64
N THR A 96 6.74 5.70 7.41
CA THR A 96 5.98 6.91 7.08
C THR A 96 4.64 6.93 7.81
N GLN A 97 3.86 5.84 7.78
CA GLN A 97 2.59 5.79 8.52
C GLN A 97 2.83 5.87 10.03
N LEU A 98 3.81 5.12 10.54
CA LEU A 98 4.16 5.14 11.97
C LEU A 98 4.55 6.55 12.44
N GLN A 99 5.39 7.26 11.70
CA GLN A 99 5.77 8.64 12.00
C GLN A 99 4.59 9.60 11.88
N PHE A 100 3.80 9.49 10.81
CA PHE A 100 2.66 10.36 10.54
C PHE A 100 1.58 10.26 11.63
N ASP A 101 1.31 9.05 12.10
CA ASP A 101 0.39 8.75 13.19
C ASP A 101 1.08 8.73 14.56
N LYS A 102 2.33 9.18 14.69
CA LYS A 102 3.09 9.20 15.96
C LYS A 102 3.00 7.87 16.74
N ILE A 103 3.04 6.76 16.02
CA ILE A 103 2.98 5.40 16.56
C ILE A 103 4.41 4.92 16.82
N HIS A 104 4.64 4.32 17.97
CA HIS A 104 5.93 3.71 18.27
C HIS A 104 6.20 2.51 17.35
N ILE A 105 7.42 2.36 16.86
CA ILE A 105 7.79 1.32 15.89
C ILE A 105 7.55 -0.11 16.36
N ASN A 106 7.61 -0.35 17.68
CA ASN A 106 7.32 -1.64 18.29
C ASN A 106 5.82 -1.89 18.55
N SER A 107 4.93 -1.05 18.02
CA SER A 107 3.48 -1.20 18.21
C SER A 107 2.93 -2.30 17.31
N TYR A 108 2.82 -3.51 17.86
CA TYR A 108 2.19 -4.64 17.17
C TYR A 108 0.70 -4.39 16.85
N ASP A 109 0.00 -3.54 17.63
CA ASP A 109 -1.41 -3.22 17.39
C ASP A 109 -1.64 -2.58 16.00
N PHE A 110 -0.75 -1.66 15.61
CA PHE A 110 -0.80 -1.06 14.27
C PHE A 110 -0.62 -2.13 13.18
N SER A 111 0.42 -2.95 13.29
CA SER A 111 0.72 -3.97 12.28
C SER A 111 -0.40 -5.01 12.15
N LEU A 112 -1.03 -5.39 13.27
CA LEU A 112 -2.20 -6.29 13.27
C LEU A 112 -3.39 -5.66 12.55
N LYS A 113 -3.71 -4.39 12.84
CA LYS A 113 -4.78 -3.66 12.14
C LYS A 113 -4.51 -3.51 10.64
N LEU A 114 -3.25 -3.27 10.26
CA LEU A 114 -2.84 -3.22 8.86
C LEU A 114 -3.00 -4.58 8.17
N ILE A 115 -2.62 -5.67 8.82
CA ILE A 115 -2.85 -7.04 8.31
C ILE A 115 -4.35 -7.26 8.08
N ASP A 116 -5.19 -6.92 9.04
CA ASP A 116 -6.64 -7.13 8.93
C ASP A 116 -7.25 -6.26 7.84
N ASN A 117 -6.82 -5.01 7.69
CA ASN A 117 -7.27 -4.13 6.62
C ASN A 117 -6.87 -4.65 5.22
N LEU A 118 -5.64 -5.15 5.07
CA LEU A 118 -5.19 -5.80 3.83
C LEU A 118 -6.02 -7.05 3.52
N ARG A 119 -6.32 -7.87 4.54
CA ARG A 119 -7.15 -9.08 4.41
C ARG A 119 -8.57 -8.77 3.97
N GLN A 120 -9.18 -7.70 4.48
CA GLN A 120 -10.52 -7.26 4.06
C GLN A 120 -10.59 -6.95 2.56
N SER A 121 -9.47 -6.55 1.95
CA SER A 121 -9.39 -6.23 0.52
C SER A 121 -8.85 -7.40 -0.34
N SER A 122 -8.53 -8.54 0.27
CA SER A 122 -7.76 -9.64 -0.33
C SER A 122 -8.40 -10.29 -1.55
N ASN A 123 -9.72 -10.21 -1.71
CA ASN A 123 -10.45 -10.64 -2.91
C ASN A 123 -10.21 -9.73 -4.13
N ARG A 124 -9.75 -8.49 -3.92
CA ARG A 124 -9.47 -7.49 -4.97
C ARG A 124 -7.99 -7.35 -5.30
N ILE A 125 -7.10 -7.72 -4.37
CA ILE A 125 -5.66 -7.42 -4.48
C ILE A 125 -4.77 -8.63 -4.22
N SER A 126 -3.65 -8.68 -4.93
CA SER A 126 -2.49 -9.48 -4.53
C SER A 126 -1.63 -8.66 -3.57
N ILE A 127 -0.97 -9.31 -2.61
CA ILE A 127 -0.30 -8.68 -1.48
C ILE A 127 1.08 -9.30 -1.26
N PHE A 128 2.08 -8.45 -1.12
CA PHE A 128 3.38 -8.76 -0.53
C PHE A 128 3.62 -7.81 0.64
N ALA A 129 3.49 -8.31 1.86
CA ALA A 129 3.56 -7.49 3.07
C ALA A 129 4.56 -8.05 4.09
N PRO A 130 5.85 -7.65 4.00
CA PRO A 130 6.88 -8.06 4.93
C PRO A 130 6.88 -7.18 6.19
N SER A 131 7.46 -7.70 7.26
CA SER A 131 7.67 -6.98 8.53
C SER A 131 9.02 -6.29 8.55
N CYS A 132 9.26 -5.41 7.57
CA CYS A 132 10.50 -4.65 7.44
C CYS A 132 10.31 -3.19 7.88
N PRO A 133 11.05 -2.66 8.87
CA PRO A 133 10.92 -1.26 9.28
C PRO A 133 11.52 -0.31 8.23
N LEU A 134 10.75 -0.03 7.18
CA LEU A 134 11.14 0.82 6.05
C LEU A 134 9.92 1.36 5.33
N HIS A 135 10.14 2.40 4.52
CA HIS A 135 9.20 2.86 3.52
C HIS A 135 9.72 2.59 2.09
N GLY A 136 8.92 1.88 1.29
CA GLY A 136 9.13 1.58 -0.13
C GLY A 136 10.14 0.51 -0.47
N PHE A 137 9.84 -0.22 -1.54
CA PHE A 137 10.61 -1.39 -1.95
C PHE A 137 11.19 -1.25 -3.36
N LEU A 138 10.36 -0.85 -4.34
CA LEU A 138 10.69 -0.95 -5.76
C LEU A 138 11.70 0.08 -6.25
N PHE A 139 11.82 1.22 -5.56
CA PHE A 139 12.80 2.25 -5.94
C PHE A 139 14.24 1.86 -5.56
N ARG A 140 14.41 0.82 -4.73
CA ARG A 140 15.70 0.40 -4.19
C ARG A 140 16.39 -0.57 -5.16
N SER A 141 17.71 -0.45 -5.34
CA SER A 141 18.48 -1.34 -6.22
C SER A 141 18.38 -2.83 -5.83
N ILE A 142 18.17 -3.11 -4.54
CA ILE A 142 18.07 -4.46 -3.97
C ILE A 142 16.63 -4.98 -3.83
N TRP A 143 15.63 -4.30 -4.43
CA TRP A 143 14.20 -4.62 -4.30
C TRP A 143 13.88 -6.11 -4.51
N SER A 144 14.64 -6.78 -5.38
CA SER A 144 14.43 -8.18 -5.75
C SER A 144 14.77 -9.18 -4.63
N LYS A 145 15.50 -8.74 -3.59
CA LYS A 145 16.01 -9.58 -2.48
C LYS A 145 15.11 -9.63 -1.25
N PHE A 146 14.17 -8.69 -1.10
CA PHE A 146 13.18 -8.76 -0.01
C PHE A 146 12.41 -10.08 -0.10
N LYS A 147 12.24 -10.79 1.01
CA LYS A 147 11.52 -12.07 1.03
C LYS A 147 10.69 -12.25 2.30
N ILE A 148 9.63 -13.02 2.19
CA ILE A 148 8.85 -13.56 3.30
C ILE A 148 8.98 -15.07 3.23
N LYS A 149 9.45 -15.69 4.31
CA LYS A 149 9.88 -17.10 4.32
C LYS A 149 10.96 -17.31 3.24
N GLN A 150 10.65 -18.14 2.23
CA GLN A 150 11.57 -18.47 1.14
C GLN A 150 11.23 -17.79 -0.20
N ARG A 151 10.19 -16.94 -0.24
CA ARG A 151 9.72 -16.32 -1.50
C ARG A 151 10.14 -14.86 -1.59
N THR A 152 10.95 -14.54 -2.59
CA THR A 152 11.39 -13.17 -2.86
C THR A 152 10.30 -12.33 -3.54
N LEU A 153 10.33 -11.01 -3.36
CA LEU A 153 9.45 -10.06 -4.04
C LEU A 153 9.51 -10.25 -5.56
N SER A 154 10.71 -10.42 -6.11
CA SER A 154 10.91 -10.70 -7.55
C SER A 154 10.22 -11.99 -8.01
N SER A 155 10.32 -13.08 -7.24
CA SER A 155 9.67 -14.34 -7.57
C SER A 155 8.14 -14.25 -7.52
N VAL A 156 7.61 -13.56 -6.50
CA VAL A 156 6.16 -13.38 -6.31
C VAL A 156 5.58 -12.47 -7.40
N LEU A 157 6.27 -11.38 -7.72
CA LEU A 157 5.85 -10.45 -8.77
C LEU A 157 5.86 -11.14 -10.15
N ASN A 158 6.91 -11.91 -10.45
CA ASN A 158 6.98 -12.69 -11.68
C ASN A 158 5.84 -13.72 -11.79
N LEU A 159 5.49 -14.39 -10.67
CA LEU A 159 4.34 -15.30 -10.63
C LEU A 159 3.01 -14.58 -10.85
N TRP A 160 2.84 -13.38 -10.28
CA TRP A 160 1.64 -12.55 -10.51
C TRP A 160 1.56 -12.09 -11.97
N LEU A 161 2.68 -11.70 -12.58
CA LEU A 161 2.74 -11.27 -13.98
C LEU A 161 2.39 -12.41 -14.95
N LYS A 162 2.89 -13.61 -14.72
CA LYS A 162 2.64 -14.77 -15.59
C LYS A 162 1.26 -15.39 -15.44
N ARG A 163 0.51 -15.05 -14.38
CA ARG A 163 -0.81 -15.64 -14.13
C ARG A 163 -1.90 -15.03 -15.02
N ASN A 164 -2.46 -15.87 -15.89
CA ASN A 164 -3.68 -15.57 -16.64
C ASN A 164 -4.95 -15.64 -15.76
N LYS A 165 -4.94 -16.50 -14.71
CA LYS A 165 -6.06 -16.70 -13.78
C LYS A 165 -6.13 -15.64 -12.67
N SER A 166 -7.37 -15.38 -12.23
CA SER A 166 -7.80 -14.28 -11.35
C SER A 166 -7.48 -14.44 -9.86
N PHE A 167 -6.84 -15.53 -9.42
CA PHE A 167 -6.62 -15.74 -7.99
C PHE A 167 -5.51 -14.85 -7.45
N PRO A 168 -5.81 -13.98 -6.48
CA PRO A 168 -4.79 -13.11 -5.90
C PRO A 168 -3.72 -13.90 -5.15
N ILE A 169 -2.48 -13.41 -5.18
CA ILE A 169 -1.38 -13.98 -4.39
C ILE A 169 -1.28 -13.21 -3.09
N HIS A 170 -1.35 -13.88 -1.95
CA HIS A 170 -1.18 -13.24 -0.64
C HIS A 170 0.05 -13.79 0.06
N LEU A 171 1.00 -12.91 0.34
CA LEU A 171 2.17 -13.21 1.13
C LEU A 171 2.33 -12.12 2.19
N ILE A 172 1.89 -12.42 3.41
CA ILE A 172 1.89 -11.52 4.56
C ILE A 172 2.69 -12.19 5.67
N ASP A 173 3.62 -11.46 6.30
CA ASP A 173 4.39 -11.99 7.44
C ASP A 173 3.62 -11.87 8.75
N HIS A 174 2.75 -12.85 9.01
CA HIS A 174 1.94 -12.91 10.23
C HIS A 174 2.71 -13.09 11.53
N HIS A 175 3.99 -13.49 11.45
CA HIS A 175 4.78 -13.77 12.64
C HIS A 175 5.82 -12.68 12.94
N PHE A 176 5.94 -11.67 12.09
CA PHE A 176 6.89 -10.57 12.23
C PHE A 176 8.38 -10.91 12.23
N TYR A 177 8.75 -12.20 12.10
CA TYR A 177 10.15 -12.66 12.01
C TYR A 177 10.45 -13.47 10.75
N SER A 178 9.47 -13.68 9.86
CA SER A 178 9.70 -14.49 8.64
C SER A 178 10.26 -13.65 7.48
N SER A 179 10.36 -12.34 7.66
CA SER A 179 10.84 -11.41 6.65
C SER A 179 12.36 -11.30 6.67
N TYR A 180 12.95 -11.17 5.49
CA TYR A 180 14.35 -10.75 5.33
C TYR A 180 14.38 -9.41 4.63
N CYS A 181 14.97 -8.45 5.33
CA CYS A 181 15.07 -7.05 4.94
C CYS A 181 16.57 -6.78 4.69
N PRO A 182 17.02 -6.75 3.43
CA PRO A 182 18.44 -6.66 3.06
C PRO A 182 19.08 -5.27 3.31
N LEU A 183 18.49 -4.45 4.20
CA LEU A 183 18.98 -3.12 4.58
C LEU A 183 19.32 -3.12 6.06
N ASN A 184 20.34 -2.36 6.44
CA ASN A 184 20.55 -2.00 7.83
C ASN A 184 19.50 -0.95 8.23
N TYR A 185 19.06 -0.99 9.48
CA TYR A 185 18.05 -0.08 10.03
C TYR A 185 18.45 1.41 9.91
N ASP A 186 19.75 1.72 10.00
CA ASP A 186 20.25 3.09 9.81
C ASP A 186 20.13 3.57 8.36
N ASP A 187 20.21 2.66 7.37
CA ASP A 187 20.05 3.00 5.96
C ASP A 187 18.58 3.27 5.58
N SER A 188 17.61 2.71 6.33
CA SER A 188 16.19 3.00 6.09
C SER A 188 15.79 4.37 6.62
N LEU A 189 16.27 4.76 7.81
CA LEU A 189 16.03 6.09 8.40
C LEU A 189 16.67 7.23 7.58
N ASN A 190 17.90 7.03 7.09
CA ASN A 190 18.62 8.06 6.32
C ASN A 190 18.04 8.32 4.91
N GLN A 191 17.20 7.42 4.40
CA GLN A 191 16.58 7.55 3.08
C GLN A 191 15.19 8.18 3.10
N GLU A 192 14.67 8.54 4.28
CA GLU A 192 13.36 9.17 4.47
C GLU A 192 13.40 10.71 4.51
N ILE A 193 14.57 11.31 4.30
CA ILE A 193 14.73 12.77 4.18
C ILE A 193 14.46 13.20 2.73
N PHE A 194 13.23 13.03 2.22
CA PHE A 194 12.71 13.80 1.06
C PHE A 194 11.18 13.79 1.02
#